data_AF-A0A842CTQ8-F1
#
_entry.id   AF-A0A842CTQ8-F1
#
_cell.length_a   1.000
_cell.length_b   1.000
_cell.length_c   1.000
_cell.angle_alpha   90.00
_cell.angle_beta   90.00
_cell.angle_gamma   90.00
#
_symmetry.space_group_name_H-M   'P 1'
#
loop_
_entity.id
_entity.type
_entity.pdbx_description
1 polymer ?
#
loop_
_entity_poly.entity_id
_entity_poly.type
_entity_poly.pdbx_seq_one_letter_code
_entity_poly.pdbx_strand_id
1 'polypeptide(L)'
;AATSVRDAANPNAFLVGPLAKDVTITITGTVTGTDGAKWYKFNYTRAWVNAYQKDVQFYMNPNNFTKGSKEYLQFLVLSKAAGINVAEVNSKVLVNKGILTGQGASFATAATTYKVNEIYLMSHALLETGNGSSQLANGVLVSSVDGKPVTPKTVYNMYGIGAVDSNPLKG
;
A
#
# COMPACT_ATOMS: atom_id res chain seq x y z
N ALA A 1 16.84 27.54 -3.30
CA ALA A 1 17.20 26.13 -3.58
C ALA A 1 16.83 25.28 -2.38
N ALA A 2 16.40 24.04 -2.55
CA ALA A 2 16.18 23.13 -1.42
C ALA A 2 17.53 22.78 -0.78
N THR A 3 17.63 22.91 0.55
CA THR A 3 18.87 22.59 1.28
C THR A 3 19.02 21.07 1.35
N SER A 4 20.19 20.53 1.01
CA SER A 4 20.46 19.10 1.11
C SER A 4 20.70 18.69 2.55
N VAL A 5 20.06 17.61 2.99
CA VAL A 5 20.27 16.99 4.31
C VAL A 5 21.18 15.77 4.13
N ARG A 6 22.25 15.72 4.93
CA ARG A 6 23.23 14.64 4.90
C ARG A 6 23.37 13.99 6.28
N ASP A 7 23.80 12.75 6.30
CA ASP A 7 23.96 11.96 7.53
C ASP A 7 25.27 12.25 8.29
N ALA A 8 26.21 12.97 7.65
CA ALA A 8 27.44 13.45 8.25
C ALA A 8 27.81 14.86 7.77
N ALA A 9 28.66 15.54 8.56
CA ALA A 9 29.10 16.93 8.34
C ALA A 9 30.20 17.03 7.27
N ASN A 10 29.90 16.62 6.04
CA ASN A 10 30.76 16.83 4.86
C ASN A 10 29.92 16.72 3.57
N PRO A 11 30.35 17.31 2.44
CA PRO A 11 29.53 17.38 1.23
C PRO A 11 29.42 16.05 0.47
N ASN A 12 30.25 15.06 0.80
CA ASN A 12 30.25 13.74 0.18
C ASN A 12 29.46 12.69 1.00
N ALA A 13 28.98 13.06 2.18
CA ALA A 13 28.15 12.22 3.03
C ALA A 13 26.84 11.85 2.34
N PHE A 14 26.22 10.76 2.79
CA PHE A 14 25.02 10.23 2.15
C PHE A 14 23.93 11.30 2.15
N LEU A 15 23.38 11.57 0.96
CA LEU A 15 22.28 12.49 0.81
C LEU A 15 21.01 11.81 1.33
N VAL A 16 20.60 12.15 2.55
CA VAL A 16 19.39 11.61 3.17
C VAL A 16 18.14 12.12 2.44
N GLY A 17 18.16 13.37 1.99
CA GLY A 17 17.08 13.95 1.21
C GLY A 17 17.06 15.48 1.24
N PRO A 18 16.05 16.11 0.65
CA PRO A 18 15.90 17.56 0.67
C PRO A 18 15.22 18.07 1.94
N LEU A 19 15.66 19.23 2.44
CA LEU A 19 14.91 20.05 3.37
C LEU A 19 13.98 20.96 2.57
N ALA A 20 12.67 20.88 2.84
CA ALA A 20 11.69 21.74 2.19
C ALA A 20 11.90 23.21 2.61
N LYS A 21 11.54 24.12 1.70
CA LYS A 21 11.59 25.55 1.95
C LYS A 21 10.62 25.92 3.08
N ASP A 22 10.97 26.94 3.86
CA ASP A 22 10.11 27.54 4.90
C ASP A 22 9.69 26.56 6.02
N VAL A 23 10.47 25.49 6.24
CA VAL A 23 10.32 24.59 7.38
C VAL A 23 11.18 25.08 8.54
N THR A 24 10.55 25.25 9.71
CA THR A 24 11.25 25.50 10.98
C THR A 24 11.88 24.21 11.48
N ILE A 25 13.18 24.24 11.75
CA ILE A 25 13.92 23.15 12.38
C ILE A 25 14.53 23.62 13.70
N THR A 26 14.63 22.72 14.67
CA THR A 26 15.40 22.95 15.89
C THR A 26 16.80 22.42 15.70
N ILE A 27 17.79 23.33 15.72
CA ILE A 27 19.20 22.96 15.70
C ILE A 27 19.54 22.32 17.05
N THR A 28 20.02 21.08 17.01
CA THR A 28 20.43 20.31 18.19
C THR A 28 21.94 20.26 18.37
N GLY A 29 22.70 20.77 17.40
CA GLY A 29 24.15 20.85 17.47
C GLY A 29 24.78 21.54 16.26
N THR A 30 26.07 21.81 16.36
CA THR A 30 26.87 22.40 15.29
C THR A 30 28.21 21.68 15.22
N VAL A 31 28.69 21.42 14.01
CA VAL A 31 29.96 20.75 13.75
C VAL A 31 30.70 21.47 12.62
N THR A 32 31.99 21.71 12.76
CA THR A 32 32.84 22.12 11.62
C THR A 32 33.18 20.88 10.82
N GLY A 33 32.78 20.84 9.56
CA GLY A 33 32.97 19.69 8.68
C GLY A 33 34.42 19.53 8.23
N THR A 34 34.72 18.40 7.59
CA THR A 34 36.05 18.15 6.99
C THR A 34 36.36 19.09 5.82
N ASP A 35 35.34 19.77 5.30
CA ASP A 35 35.41 20.82 4.29
C ASP A 35 35.68 22.23 4.90
N GLY A 36 35.80 22.32 6.22
CA GLY A 36 35.94 23.59 6.95
C GLY A 36 34.63 24.39 7.08
N ALA A 37 33.51 23.89 6.54
CA ALA A 37 32.23 24.57 6.62
C ALA A 37 31.51 24.29 7.95
N LYS A 38 30.60 25.19 8.34
CA LYS A 38 29.75 25.01 9.52
C LYS A 38 28.50 24.20 9.16
N TRP A 39 28.37 23.01 9.74
CA TRP A 39 27.22 22.12 9.59
C TRP A 39 26.33 22.17 10.82
N TYR A 40 25.01 22.05 10.62
CA TYR A 40 24.01 22.07 11.69
C TYR A 40 23.37 20.68 11.83
N LYS A 41 23.34 20.17 13.05
CA LYS A 41 22.65 18.94 13.40
C LYS A 41 21.21 19.26 13.81
N PHE A 42 20.27 18.46 13.35
CA PHE A 42 18.86 18.53 13.73
C PHE A 42 18.21 17.16 13.52
N ASN A 43 17.01 16.95 14.07
CA ASN A 43 16.27 15.71 13.85
C ASN A 43 15.52 15.78 12.52
N TYR A 44 15.92 14.94 11.57
CA TYR A 44 15.26 14.83 10.27
C TYR A 44 14.19 13.73 10.28
N THR A 45 13.02 14.05 10.83
CA THR A 45 11.89 13.12 10.90
C THR A 45 11.03 13.24 9.64
N ARG A 46 11.12 12.26 8.73
CA ARG A 46 10.31 12.19 7.51
C ARG A 46 9.81 10.77 7.25
N ALA A 47 8.66 10.68 6.58
CA ALA A 47 8.11 9.40 6.12
C ALA A 47 8.97 8.75 5.02
N TRP A 48 9.63 9.57 4.18
CA TRP A 48 10.48 9.11 3.08
C TRP A 48 11.83 9.81 3.08
N VAL A 49 12.88 9.02 2.86
CA VAL A 49 14.26 9.44 2.68
C VAL A 49 14.88 8.62 1.54
N ASN A 50 16.03 9.06 1.03
CA ASN A 50 16.79 8.24 0.11
C ASN A 50 17.21 6.94 0.81
N ALA A 51 17.08 5.80 0.13
CA ALA A 51 17.44 4.50 0.69
C ALA A 51 18.97 4.33 0.76
N TYR A 52 19.48 3.86 1.90
CA TYR A 52 20.89 3.51 1.98
C TYR A 52 21.16 2.24 1.18
N GLN A 53 22.36 2.13 0.62
CA GLN A 53 22.78 0.92 -0.10
C GLN A 53 22.58 -0.34 0.74
N LYS A 54 22.90 -0.30 2.03
CA LYS A 54 22.71 -1.43 2.96
C LYS A 54 21.23 -1.84 3.11
N ASP A 55 20.31 -0.88 3.07
CA ASP A 55 18.88 -1.16 3.20
C ASP A 55 18.40 -1.86 1.92
N VAL A 56 18.78 -1.33 0.76
CA VAL A 56 18.49 -1.95 -0.54
C VAL A 56 19.08 -3.36 -0.61
N GLN A 57 20.35 -3.54 -0.23
CA GLN A 57 21.01 -4.85 -0.19
C GLN A 57 20.29 -5.83 0.72
N PHE A 58 19.81 -5.38 1.88
CA PHE A 58 19.08 -6.22 2.80
C PHE A 58 17.73 -6.66 2.22
N TYR A 59 16.91 -5.72 1.77
CA TYR A 59 15.55 -6.01 1.31
C TYR A 59 15.48 -6.68 -0.07
N MET A 60 16.51 -6.51 -0.91
CA MET A 60 16.59 -7.15 -2.23
C MET A 60 17.22 -8.53 -2.21
N ASN A 61 17.82 -8.96 -1.10
CA ASN A 61 18.42 -10.29 -1.00
C ASN A 61 17.38 -11.32 -0.52
N PRO A 62 16.92 -12.26 -1.37
CA PRO A 62 15.88 -13.21 -1.00
C PRO A 62 16.29 -14.15 0.14
N ASN A 63 17.60 -14.37 0.33
CA ASN A 63 18.12 -15.24 1.38
C ASN A 63 17.98 -14.65 2.79
N ASN A 64 17.64 -13.36 2.92
CA ASN A 64 17.43 -12.71 4.20
C ASN A 64 16.05 -13.01 4.82
N PHE A 65 15.18 -13.72 4.11
CA PHE A 65 13.80 -13.93 4.50
C PHE A 65 13.53 -15.42 4.73
N THR A 66 13.15 -15.75 5.96
CA THR A 66 13.00 -17.15 6.42
C THR A 66 11.63 -17.71 6.07
N LYS A 67 11.60 -18.92 5.51
CA LYS A 67 10.36 -19.65 5.25
C LYS A 67 9.49 -19.76 6.50
N GLY A 68 8.22 -19.37 6.39
CA GLY A 68 7.26 -19.36 7.49
C GLY A 68 7.15 -18.01 8.22
N SER A 69 8.02 -17.04 7.94
CA SER A 69 7.82 -15.66 8.42
C SER A 69 6.77 -14.94 7.58
N LYS A 70 6.22 -13.83 8.11
CA LYS A 70 5.29 -12.97 7.37
C LYS A 70 5.93 -12.35 6.13
N GLU A 71 7.21 -12.00 6.21
CA GLU A 71 7.99 -11.41 5.10
C GLU A 71 8.19 -12.41 3.97
N TYR A 72 8.20 -13.71 4.25
CA TYR A 72 8.33 -14.74 3.23
C TYR A 72 7.13 -14.79 2.27
N LEU A 73 5.99 -14.20 2.65
CA LEU A 73 4.84 -14.04 1.76
C LEU A 73 5.15 -13.17 0.54
N GLN A 74 6.25 -12.41 0.53
CA GLN A 74 6.72 -11.71 -0.67
C GLN A 74 7.04 -12.67 -1.84
N PHE A 75 7.30 -13.96 -1.56
CA PHE A 75 7.55 -14.99 -2.57
C PHE A 75 6.32 -15.87 -2.85
N LEU A 76 5.16 -15.52 -2.28
CA LEU A 76 3.92 -16.24 -2.55
C LEU A 76 3.57 -16.14 -4.03
N VAL A 77 3.24 -17.28 -4.64
CA VAL A 77 2.79 -17.32 -6.05
C VAL A 77 1.38 -16.75 -6.14
N LEU A 78 1.27 -15.49 -6.56
CA LEU A 78 -0.01 -14.78 -6.67
C LEU A 78 -0.84 -15.19 -7.89
N SER A 79 -0.26 -15.93 -8.83
CA SER A 79 -0.90 -16.41 -10.07
C SER A 79 -1.48 -17.83 -9.97
N LYS A 80 -1.63 -18.34 -8.75
CA LYS A 80 -2.17 -19.68 -8.51
C LYS A 80 -3.06 -19.69 -7.27
N ALA A 81 -4.15 -20.43 -7.34
CA ALA A 81 -5.00 -20.67 -6.18
C ALA A 81 -4.21 -21.38 -5.06
N ALA A 82 -4.41 -20.91 -3.82
CA ALA A 82 -3.81 -21.49 -2.62
C ALA A 82 -4.57 -22.73 -2.12
N GLY A 83 -5.85 -22.86 -2.48
CA GLY A 83 -6.72 -23.94 -2.00
C GLY A 83 -7.21 -23.68 -0.57
N ILE A 84 -7.76 -22.49 -0.32
CA ILE A 84 -8.27 -22.14 1.03
C ILE A 84 -9.36 -23.11 1.50
N ASN A 85 -9.46 -23.28 2.83
CA ASN A 85 -10.65 -23.85 3.44
C ASN A 85 -11.73 -22.74 3.55
N VAL A 86 -12.77 -22.83 2.73
CA VAL A 86 -13.85 -21.82 2.66
C VAL A 86 -14.55 -21.63 4.01
N ALA A 87 -14.79 -22.71 4.76
CA ALA A 87 -15.46 -22.63 6.07
C ALA A 87 -14.59 -21.92 7.10
N GLU A 88 -13.29 -22.21 7.11
CA GLU A 88 -12.33 -21.52 7.98
C GLU A 88 -12.23 -20.03 7.64
N VAL A 89 -12.09 -19.71 6.36
CA VAL A 89 -12.01 -18.31 5.89
C VAL A 89 -13.27 -17.54 6.27
N ASN A 90 -14.45 -18.12 6.07
CA ASN A 90 -15.71 -17.47 6.43
C ASN A 90 -15.85 -17.23 7.94
N SER A 91 -15.39 -18.17 8.76
CA SER A 91 -15.53 -18.07 10.22
C SER A 91 -14.46 -17.19 10.88
N LYS A 92 -13.26 -17.10 10.30
CA LYS A 92 -12.11 -16.42 10.94
C LYS A 92 -11.66 -15.13 10.24
N VAL A 93 -11.79 -15.05 8.91
CA VAL A 93 -11.23 -13.95 8.11
C VAL A 93 -12.33 -13.00 7.65
N LEU A 94 -13.36 -13.56 7.00
CA LEU A 94 -14.47 -12.78 6.43
C LEU A 94 -15.60 -12.53 7.44
N VAL A 95 -15.44 -12.92 8.70
CA VAL A 95 -16.40 -12.58 9.75
C VAL A 95 -16.46 -11.06 9.96
N ASN A 96 -17.67 -10.51 10.02
CA ASN A 96 -17.94 -9.08 10.21
C ASN A 96 -17.22 -8.18 9.18
N LYS A 97 -17.26 -8.56 7.90
CA LYS A 97 -16.66 -7.80 6.77
C LYS A 97 -17.71 -7.25 5.81
N GLY A 98 -18.81 -6.74 6.36
CA GLY A 98 -19.91 -6.17 5.58
C GLY A 98 -20.42 -7.15 4.52
N ILE A 99 -20.57 -6.67 3.27
CA ILE A 99 -21.03 -7.49 2.14
C ILE A 99 -20.08 -8.66 1.79
N LEU A 100 -18.82 -8.61 2.23
CA LEU A 100 -17.86 -9.69 2.04
C LEU A 100 -18.03 -10.83 3.05
N THR A 101 -18.91 -10.67 4.04
CA THR A 101 -19.16 -11.71 5.05
C THR A 101 -19.67 -12.99 4.40
N GLY A 102 -18.99 -14.10 4.66
CA GLY A 102 -19.37 -15.42 4.13
C GLY A 102 -18.99 -15.66 2.66
N GLN A 103 -18.30 -14.72 2.00
CA GLN A 103 -18.01 -14.79 0.55
C GLN A 103 -16.79 -15.64 0.16
N GLY A 104 -16.28 -16.49 1.06
CA GLY A 104 -15.09 -17.32 0.79
C GLY A 104 -15.21 -18.22 -0.44
N ALA A 105 -16.42 -18.75 -0.71
CA ALA A 105 -16.68 -19.56 -1.91
C ALA A 105 -16.56 -18.76 -3.20
N SER A 106 -17.00 -17.49 -3.20
CA SER A 106 -16.88 -16.57 -4.32
C SER A 106 -15.41 -16.28 -4.64
N PHE A 107 -14.58 -16.06 -3.62
CA PHE A 107 -13.14 -15.88 -3.79
C PHE A 107 -12.44 -17.14 -4.30
N ALA A 108 -12.77 -18.33 -3.78
CA ALA A 108 -12.19 -19.59 -4.25
C ALA A 108 -12.55 -19.88 -5.73
N THR A 109 -13.80 -19.60 -6.11
CA THR A 109 -14.26 -19.70 -7.51
C THR A 109 -13.50 -18.72 -8.41
N ALA A 110 -13.35 -17.46 -7.99
CA ALA A 110 -12.61 -16.47 -8.77
C ALA A 110 -11.13 -16.87 -8.93
N ALA A 111 -10.50 -17.36 -7.86
CA ALA A 111 -9.10 -17.78 -7.89
C ALA A 111 -8.83 -18.92 -8.86
N THR A 112 -9.69 -19.93 -8.86
CA THR A 112 -9.59 -21.07 -9.79
C THR A 112 -9.89 -20.65 -11.24
N THR A 113 -10.91 -19.81 -11.45
CA THR A 113 -11.33 -19.35 -12.78
C THR A 113 -10.26 -18.46 -13.44
N TYR A 114 -9.75 -17.48 -12.70
CA TYR A 114 -8.86 -16.44 -13.24
C TYR A 114 -7.39 -16.67 -12.94
N LYS A 115 -7.04 -17.76 -12.23
CA LYS A 115 -5.65 -18.10 -11.85
C LYS A 115 -4.99 -16.97 -11.08
N VAL A 116 -5.68 -16.51 -10.03
CA VAL A 116 -5.16 -15.54 -9.07
C VAL A 116 -5.29 -16.13 -7.67
N ASN A 117 -4.35 -15.86 -6.80
CA ASN A 117 -4.39 -16.33 -5.42
C ASN A 117 -5.57 -15.71 -4.66
N GLU A 118 -6.47 -16.52 -4.09
CA GLU A 118 -7.66 -16.05 -3.38
C GLU A 118 -7.35 -15.26 -2.11
N ILE A 119 -6.21 -15.50 -1.45
CA ILE A 119 -5.80 -14.72 -0.27
C ILE A 119 -5.46 -13.30 -0.71
N TYR A 120 -4.72 -13.16 -1.83
CA TYR A 120 -4.44 -11.87 -2.45
C TYR A 120 -5.71 -11.14 -2.89
N LEU A 121 -6.64 -11.83 -3.56
CA LEU A 121 -7.93 -11.26 -3.95
C LEU A 121 -8.73 -10.77 -2.74
N MET A 122 -8.82 -11.58 -1.68
CA MET A 122 -9.49 -11.18 -0.44
C MET A 122 -8.83 -9.97 0.21
N SER A 123 -7.49 -9.95 0.32
CA SER A 123 -6.77 -8.83 0.89
C SER A 123 -7.03 -7.52 0.14
N HIS A 124 -7.03 -7.55 -1.20
CA HIS A 124 -7.39 -6.39 -2.01
C HIS A 124 -8.84 -5.99 -1.79
N ALA A 125 -9.79 -6.91 -1.88
CA ALA A 125 -11.19 -6.57 -1.67
C ALA A 125 -11.44 -5.95 -0.29
N LEU A 126 -10.82 -6.49 0.76
CA LEU A 126 -10.93 -5.95 2.11
C LEU A 126 -10.38 -4.52 2.22
N LEU A 127 -9.23 -4.24 1.58
CA LEU A 127 -8.63 -2.91 1.59
C LEU A 127 -9.50 -1.91 0.81
N GLU A 128 -9.80 -2.21 -0.45
CA GLU A 128 -10.50 -1.30 -1.38
C GLU A 128 -11.94 -1.00 -0.95
N THR A 129 -12.57 -1.93 -0.23
CA THR A 129 -13.96 -1.76 0.24
C THR A 129 -14.05 -1.30 1.68
N GLY A 130 -12.93 -1.06 2.38
CA GLY A 130 -12.94 -0.75 3.80
C GLY A 130 -13.67 -1.82 4.61
N ASN A 131 -13.25 -3.08 4.47
CA ASN A 131 -13.89 -4.26 5.06
C ASN A 131 -15.35 -4.45 4.63
N GLY A 132 -15.65 -4.26 3.34
CA GLY A 132 -16.96 -4.48 2.73
C GLY A 132 -18.01 -3.42 3.07
N SER A 133 -17.58 -2.25 3.58
CA SER A 133 -18.48 -1.17 4.01
C SER A 133 -18.60 -0.02 3.01
N SER A 134 -17.72 0.05 2.01
CA SER A 134 -17.75 1.13 1.02
C SER A 134 -19.07 1.15 0.24
N GLN A 135 -19.50 2.35 -0.14
CA GLN A 135 -20.75 2.52 -0.91
C GLN A 135 -20.69 1.76 -2.25
N LEU A 136 -19.54 1.81 -2.93
CA LEU A 136 -19.30 1.06 -4.16
C LEU A 136 -19.44 -0.46 -3.97
N ALA A 137 -19.00 -0.99 -2.83
CA ALA A 137 -19.14 -2.41 -2.51
C ALA A 137 -20.58 -2.78 -2.16
N ASN A 138 -21.35 -1.87 -1.56
CA ASN A 138 -22.73 -2.14 -1.13
C ASN A 138 -23.77 -1.85 -2.23
N GLY A 139 -23.34 -1.32 -3.37
CA GLY A 139 -24.15 -1.16 -4.56
C GLY A 139 -24.54 0.29 -4.82
N VAL A 140 -24.41 0.70 -6.08
CA VAL A 140 -24.82 2.03 -6.55
C VAL A 140 -25.79 1.86 -7.71
N LEU A 141 -26.96 2.50 -7.63
CA LEU A 141 -27.89 2.55 -8.75
C LEU A 141 -27.33 3.49 -9.83
N VAL A 142 -27.00 2.93 -10.99
CA VAL A 142 -26.53 3.67 -12.16
C VAL A 142 -27.65 3.76 -13.17
N SER A 143 -28.09 4.98 -13.46
CA SER A 143 -29.10 5.30 -14.48
C SER A 143 -28.55 6.14 -15.64
N SER A 144 -27.27 6.55 -15.57
CA SER A 144 -26.59 7.31 -16.61
C SER A 144 -25.09 7.00 -16.61
N VAL A 145 -24.48 6.93 -17.80
CA VAL A 145 -23.03 6.76 -18.01
C VAL A 145 -22.58 7.83 -19.00
N ASP A 146 -21.54 8.60 -18.65
CA ASP A 146 -21.04 9.73 -19.45
C ASP A 146 -22.15 10.73 -19.85
N GLY A 147 -23.10 10.97 -18.94
CA GLY A 147 -24.25 11.84 -19.15
C GLY A 147 -25.37 11.25 -20.01
N LYS A 148 -25.21 10.03 -20.54
CA LYS A 148 -26.23 9.34 -21.35
C LYS A 148 -27.06 8.39 -20.50
N PRO A 149 -28.40 8.49 -20.55
CA PRO A 149 -29.27 7.57 -19.82
C PRO A 149 -29.02 6.11 -20.22
N VAL A 150 -29.02 5.22 -19.24
CA VAL A 150 -28.97 3.77 -19.42
C VAL A 150 -30.12 3.12 -18.65
N THR A 151 -30.46 1.88 -18.99
CA THR A 151 -31.39 1.10 -18.15
C THR A 151 -30.85 1.03 -16.72
N PRO A 152 -31.59 1.51 -15.71
CA PRO A 152 -31.09 1.57 -14.34
C PRO A 152 -30.66 0.19 -13.82
N LYS A 153 -29.45 0.09 -13.29
CA LYS A 153 -28.92 -1.14 -12.68
C LYS A 153 -28.12 -0.81 -11.44
N THR A 154 -28.28 -1.62 -10.39
CA THR A 154 -27.36 -1.58 -9.25
C THR A 154 -26.07 -2.29 -9.65
N VAL A 155 -24.96 -1.58 -9.53
CA VAL A 155 -23.62 -2.10 -9.82
C VAL A 155 -22.79 -2.12 -8.54
N TYR A 156 -21.80 -3.01 -8.50
CA TYR A 156 -20.95 -3.25 -7.34
C TYR A 156 -19.49 -3.18 -7.77
N ASN A 157 -18.63 -2.59 -6.94
CA ASN A 157 -17.19 -2.55 -7.19
C ASN A 157 -16.42 -2.93 -5.92
N MET A 158 -15.85 -4.14 -5.94
CA MET A 158 -15.16 -4.75 -4.81
C MET A 158 -13.65 -4.46 -4.79
N TYR A 159 -13.12 -3.83 -5.84
CA TYR A 159 -11.67 -3.68 -6.04
C TYR A 159 -11.27 -2.25 -6.41
N GLY A 160 -12.17 -1.28 -6.24
CA GLY A 160 -11.89 0.13 -6.54
C GLY A 160 -11.55 0.40 -8.02
N ILE A 161 -11.86 -0.52 -8.94
CA ILE A 161 -11.44 -0.37 -10.34
C ILE A 161 -12.13 0.84 -10.96
N GLY A 162 -11.35 1.80 -11.44
CA GLY A 162 -11.86 3.05 -12.03
C GLY A 162 -12.42 4.05 -11.02
N ALA A 163 -12.26 3.84 -9.71
CA ALA A 163 -12.63 4.82 -8.70
C ALA A 163 -11.48 5.82 -8.52
N VAL A 164 -11.63 7.05 -9.03
CA VAL A 164 -10.62 8.11 -8.87
C VAL A 164 -10.83 8.88 -7.56
N ASP A 165 -9.75 9.35 -6.95
CA ASP A 165 -9.79 10.03 -5.63
C ASP A 165 -10.77 11.22 -5.57
N SER A 166 -10.89 11.97 -6.66
CA SER A 166 -11.75 13.16 -6.71
C SER A 166 -13.24 12.84 -6.83
N ASN A 167 -13.60 11.65 -7.32
CA ASN A 167 -14.98 11.26 -7.56
C ASN A 167 -15.13 9.72 -7.63
N PRO A 168 -14.92 9.02 -6.50
CA PRO A 168 -14.83 7.55 -6.50
C PRO A 168 -16.11 6.86 -6.96
N LEU A 169 -17.28 7.52 -6.85
CA LEU A 169 -18.57 6.94 -7.24
C LEU A 169 -18.87 7.00 -8.74
N LYS A 170 -18.25 7.93 -9.47
CA LYS A 170 -18.55 8.13 -10.90
C LYS A 170 -17.34 7.95 -11.81
N GLY A 171 -16.12 7.99 -11.28
CA GLY A 171 -14.89 8.01 -12.07
C GLY A 171 -14.65 9.36 -12.71
#